data_AF-A0A2R6CQ34-F1
#
_entry.id   AF-A0A2R6CQ34-F1
#
_cell.length_a   1.000
_cell.length_b   1.000
_cell.length_c   1.000
_cell.angle_alpha   90.00
_cell.angle_beta   90.00
_cell.angle_gamma   90.00
#
_symmetry.space_group_name_H-M   'P 1'
#
loop_
_entity.id
_entity.type
_entity.pdbx_description
1 polymer ?
#
loop_
_entity_poly.entity_id
_entity_poly.type
_entity_poly.pdbx_seq_one_letter_code
_entity_poly.pdbx_strand_id
1 'polypeptide(L)'
;MSQVVSALRRPLVRDVLLLLLAVVLILSPVLATMNVFGGPEYRYESVEVIETDSGIAFADESDVPPGVPISDEIACSGTLVQRACALEAPLTDGGSQPLGVTTTDLEVDPGISDPPYRFVLLNGTLYRTTYETNESAQRADGSYPVEVTLSPSSSGVSLHAVSVPEGDVSGTIAEAARNGVATSKSAKDVPSTPVALQGNTYHRVFPVEEPSEGLTQVGQALFFVAAFGVILLISVSRKIRVNVDVDYQAER
;
A
#
# COMPACT_ATOMS: atom_id res chain seq x y z
N MET A 1 6.75 -6.14 -52.36
CA MET A 1 7.95 -5.56 -51.70
C MET A 1 8.80 -4.65 -52.60
N SER A 2 8.85 -4.83 -53.93
CA SER A 2 9.70 -4.01 -54.82
C SER A 2 9.27 -2.53 -55.01
N GLN A 3 7.96 -2.22 -54.96
CA GLN A 3 7.47 -0.84 -55.15
C GLN A 3 7.63 0.10 -53.94
N VAL A 4 7.78 -0.45 -52.73
CA VAL A 4 8.00 0.38 -51.53
C VAL A 4 9.42 0.96 -51.54
N VAL A 5 10.37 0.21 -52.09
CA VAL A 5 11.80 0.61 -52.16
C VAL A 5 12.03 1.70 -53.21
N SER A 6 11.23 1.76 -54.29
CA SER A 6 11.38 2.80 -55.33
C SER A 6 10.77 4.15 -54.94
N ALA A 7 9.70 4.16 -54.13
CA ALA A 7 9.10 5.40 -53.61
C ALA A 7 10.00 6.13 -52.59
N LEU A 8 10.85 5.39 -51.87
CA LEU A 8 11.86 5.91 -50.93
C LEU A 8 12.99 6.71 -51.59
N ARG A 9 13.09 6.71 -52.93
CA ARG A 9 14.17 7.38 -53.68
C ARG A 9 13.89 8.87 -53.97
N ARG A 10 12.66 9.34 -53.78
CA ARG A 10 12.33 10.77 -53.93
C ARG A 10 12.64 11.50 -52.61
N PRO A 11 13.49 12.55 -52.63
CA PRO A 11 13.93 13.23 -51.40
C PRO A 11 12.75 13.75 -50.58
N LEU A 12 11.71 14.25 -51.25
CA LEU A 12 10.51 14.78 -50.62
C LEU A 12 9.68 13.73 -49.86
N VAL A 13 9.59 12.50 -50.39
CA VAL A 13 8.87 11.39 -49.71
C VAL A 13 9.65 10.96 -48.47
N ARG A 14 10.98 10.87 -48.58
CA ARG A 14 11.86 10.54 -47.44
C ARG A 14 11.76 11.58 -46.33
N ASP A 15 11.78 12.86 -46.68
CA ASP A 15 11.75 13.95 -45.69
C ASP A 15 10.39 14.04 -44.98
N VAL A 16 9.28 13.82 -45.69
CA VAL A 16 7.93 13.73 -45.09
C VAL A 16 7.84 12.55 -44.12
N LEU A 17 8.40 11.40 -44.48
CA LEU A 17 8.35 10.20 -43.66
C LEU A 17 9.22 10.34 -42.39
N LEU A 18 10.37 11.00 -42.51
CA LEU A 18 11.22 11.35 -41.36
C LEU A 18 10.56 12.39 -40.44
N LEU A 19 9.83 13.36 -41.00
CA LEU A 19 9.08 14.35 -40.24
C LEU A 19 7.94 13.69 -39.45
N LEU A 20 7.18 12.80 -40.08
CA LEU A 20 6.14 12.01 -39.40
C LEU A 20 6.73 11.14 -38.29
N LEU A 21 7.85 10.46 -38.53
CA LEU A 21 8.54 9.67 -37.51
C LEU A 21 8.98 10.56 -36.33
N ALA A 22 9.57 11.73 -36.60
CA ALA A 22 9.99 12.66 -35.55
C ALA A 22 8.81 13.15 -34.71
N VAL A 23 7.68 13.45 -35.33
CA VAL A 23 6.45 13.86 -34.64
C VAL A 23 5.91 12.73 -33.75
N VAL A 24 5.88 11.48 -34.26
CA VAL A 24 5.45 10.31 -33.48
C VAL A 24 6.37 10.07 -32.27
N LEU A 25 7.69 10.21 -32.44
CA LEU A 25 8.66 10.05 -31.34
C LEU A 25 8.53 11.14 -30.27
N ILE A 26 8.18 12.37 -30.65
CA ILE A 26 7.95 13.48 -29.70
C ILE A 26 6.62 13.34 -28.97
N LEU A 27 5.59 12.79 -29.62
CA LEU A 27 4.29 12.55 -29.01
C LEU A 27 4.26 11.27 -28.15
N SER A 28 5.27 10.39 -28.26
CA SER A 28 5.31 9.12 -27.54
C SER A 28 5.21 9.25 -26.01
N PRO A 29 5.84 10.24 -25.34
CA PRO A 29 5.69 10.41 -23.90
C PRO A 29 4.27 10.81 -23.52
N VAL A 30 3.62 11.67 -24.31
CA VAL A 30 2.22 12.09 -24.08
C VAL A 30 1.30 10.89 -24.24
N LEU A 31 1.49 10.08 -25.28
CA LEU A 31 0.72 8.85 -25.50
C LEU A 31 0.94 7.81 -24.39
N ALA A 32 2.16 7.72 -23.85
CA ALA A 32 2.46 6.86 -22.71
C ALA A 32 1.74 7.35 -21.42
N THR A 33 1.69 8.66 -21.17
CA THR A 33 0.96 9.23 -20.02
C THR A 33 -0.56 9.09 -20.14
N MET A 34 -1.09 8.90 -21.34
CA MET A 34 -2.53 8.69 -21.58
C MET A 34 -3.00 7.24 -21.30
N ASN A 35 -2.17 6.40 -20.66
CA ASN A 35 -2.52 5.03 -20.25
C ASN A 35 -3.06 4.13 -21.38
N VAL A 36 -2.72 4.42 -22.64
CA VAL A 36 -3.12 3.59 -23.81
C VAL A 36 -2.57 2.17 -23.70
N PHE A 37 -1.54 1.95 -22.87
CA PHE A 37 -0.90 0.65 -22.61
C PHE A 37 -1.28 0.01 -21.26
N GLY A 38 -2.32 0.49 -20.59
CA GLY A 38 -2.75 -0.02 -19.28
C GLY A 38 -1.95 0.64 -18.15
N GLY A 39 -2.62 1.46 -17.34
CA GLY A 39 -2.02 2.10 -16.16
C GLY A 39 -1.61 1.10 -15.07
N PRO A 40 -0.98 1.58 -13.98
CA PRO A 40 -0.58 0.74 -12.87
C PRO A 40 -1.74 -0.10 -12.37
N GLU A 41 -1.53 -1.41 -12.31
CA GLU A 41 -2.48 -2.36 -11.74
C GLU A 41 -2.02 -2.69 -10.32
N TYR A 42 -2.87 -2.35 -9.36
CA TYR A 42 -2.65 -2.64 -7.95
C TYR A 42 -3.22 -4.03 -7.67
N ARG A 43 -2.41 -4.93 -7.13
CA ARG A 43 -2.82 -6.28 -6.75
C ARG A 43 -2.93 -6.38 -5.23
N TYR A 44 -4.00 -7.01 -4.78
CA TYR A 44 -4.26 -7.29 -3.38
C TYR A 44 -4.41 -8.80 -3.22
N GLU A 45 -3.77 -9.34 -2.21
CA GLU A 45 -3.89 -10.74 -1.80
C GLU A 45 -4.49 -10.82 -0.42
N SER A 46 -5.08 -11.96 -0.09
CA SER A 46 -5.62 -12.22 1.23
C SER A 46 -5.23 -13.59 1.73
N VAL A 47 -5.02 -13.66 3.05
CA VAL A 47 -4.76 -14.90 3.78
C VAL A 47 -5.81 -15.03 4.88
N GLU A 48 -6.36 -16.23 5.03
CA GLU A 48 -7.33 -16.51 6.09
C GLU A 48 -6.67 -16.42 7.47
N VAL A 49 -7.38 -15.84 8.43
CA VAL A 49 -7.01 -15.77 9.84
C VAL A 49 -7.89 -16.74 10.59
N ILE A 50 -7.29 -17.74 11.21
CA ILE A 50 -7.96 -18.85 11.87
C ILE A 50 -7.71 -18.84 13.39
N GLU A 51 -8.67 -19.42 14.11
CA GLU A 51 -8.50 -19.75 15.52
C GLU A 51 -7.68 -21.05 15.63
N THR A 52 -6.72 -21.07 16.54
CA THR A 52 -5.89 -22.24 16.86
C THR A 52 -5.96 -22.53 18.36
N ASP A 53 -5.43 -23.68 18.78
CA ASP A 53 -5.27 -24.01 20.21
C ASP A 53 -4.41 -22.98 20.97
N SER A 54 -3.58 -22.24 20.22
CA SER A 54 -2.70 -21.17 20.70
C SER A 54 -3.18 -19.77 20.28
N GLY A 55 -4.50 -19.55 20.14
CA GLY A 55 -5.04 -18.21 19.93
C GLY A 55 -5.50 -17.99 18.49
N ILE A 56 -4.89 -17.04 17.78
CA ILE A 56 -5.19 -16.70 16.38
C ILE A 56 -3.90 -16.74 15.57
N ALA A 57 -3.99 -17.20 14.32
CA ALA A 57 -2.84 -17.29 13.41
C ALA A 57 -3.31 -17.13 11.95
N PHE A 58 -2.37 -16.95 11.04
CA PHE A 58 -2.64 -17.09 9.62
C PHE A 58 -2.78 -18.57 9.27
N ALA A 59 -3.73 -18.91 8.40
CA ALA A 59 -3.90 -20.27 7.90
C ALA A 59 -2.68 -20.74 7.10
N ASP A 60 -2.05 -19.82 6.36
CA ASP A 60 -0.78 -20.03 5.69
C ASP A 60 0.16 -18.84 5.93
N GLU A 61 1.06 -18.98 6.91
CA GLU A 61 2.05 -17.93 7.23
C GLU A 61 3.06 -17.70 6.10
N SER A 62 3.25 -18.66 5.19
CA SER A 62 4.24 -18.54 4.11
C SER A 62 3.80 -17.59 2.99
N ASP A 63 2.50 -17.37 2.87
CA ASP A 63 1.89 -16.43 1.93
C ASP A 63 1.80 -15.00 2.49
N VAL A 64 2.19 -14.79 3.75
CA VAL A 64 2.09 -13.47 4.40
C VAL A 64 3.41 -12.70 4.26
N PRO A 65 3.39 -11.48 3.72
CA PRO A 65 4.58 -10.65 3.65
C PRO A 65 5.20 -10.42 5.04
N PRO A 66 6.55 -10.41 5.14
CA PRO A 66 7.22 -10.21 6.42
C PRO A 66 6.78 -8.92 7.11
N GLY A 67 6.39 -9.03 8.38
CA GLY A 67 6.04 -7.88 9.21
C GLY A 67 4.58 -7.43 9.12
N VAL A 68 3.72 -8.11 8.35
CA VAL A 68 2.28 -7.87 8.38
C VAL A 68 1.68 -8.48 9.66
N PRO A 69 1.16 -7.66 10.60
CA PRO A 69 0.45 -8.20 11.76
C PRO A 69 -0.95 -8.68 11.35
N ILE A 70 -1.53 -9.55 12.17
CA ILE A 70 -2.94 -9.96 12.03
C ILE A 70 -3.86 -8.73 12.14
N SER A 71 -3.58 -7.88 13.12
CA SER A 71 -4.30 -6.63 13.38
C SER A 71 -3.38 -5.68 14.14
N ASP A 72 -3.45 -4.38 13.85
CA ASP A 72 -2.83 -3.32 14.65
C ASP A 72 -3.47 -3.15 16.03
N GLU A 73 -4.72 -3.58 16.20
CA GLU A 73 -5.40 -3.63 17.50
C GLU A 73 -4.98 -4.84 18.37
N ILE A 74 -4.18 -5.77 17.82
CA ILE A 74 -3.63 -6.93 18.52
C ILE A 74 -2.11 -6.82 18.60
N ALA A 75 -1.62 -6.31 19.73
CA ALA A 75 -0.20 -6.30 20.00
C ALA A 75 0.37 -7.72 20.05
N CYS A 76 1.66 -7.86 19.72
CA CYS A 76 2.40 -9.13 19.74
C CYS A 76 1.94 -10.19 18.73
N SER A 77 1.02 -9.84 17.82
CA SER A 77 0.61 -10.68 16.69
C SER A 77 1.57 -10.63 15.48
N GLY A 78 2.71 -9.96 15.61
CA GLY A 78 3.69 -9.75 14.54
C GLY A 78 5.03 -9.22 15.06
N THR A 79 5.97 -8.94 14.14
CA THR A 79 7.37 -8.65 14.50
C THR A 79 7.62 -7.21 14.99
N LEU A 80 6.67 -6.30 14.80
CA LEU A 80 6.90 -4.86 14.98
C LEU A 80 6.72 -4.35 16.43
N VAL A 81 6.05 -5.09 17.32
CA VAL A 81 5.63 -4.57 18.64
C VAL A 81 6.28 -5.31 19.83
N GLN A 82 7.53 -5.75 19.68
CA GLN A 82 8.25 -6.53 20.72
C GLN A 82 8.35 -5.81 22.07
N ARG A 83 8.40 -4.46 22.07
CA ARG A 83 8.50 -3.67 23.31
C ARG A 83 7.21 -3.71 24.14
N ALA A 84 6.03 -3.76 23.51
CA ALA A 84 4.78 -3.96 24.24
C ALA A 84 4.75 -5.35 24.87
N CYS A 85 5.17 -6.38 24.13
CA CYS A 85 5.15 -7.77 24.62
C CYS A 85 5.97 -7.97 25.90
N ALA A 86 7.15 -7.34 25.99
CA ALA A 86 8.00 -7.46 27.17
C ALA A 86 7.40 -6.78 28.41
N LEU A 87 6.63 -5.70 28.23
CA LEU A 87 5.99 -4.95 29.32
C LEU A 87 4.67 -5.58 29.76
N GLU A 88 3.97 -6.23 28.84
CA GLU A 88 2.66 -6.85 29.07
C GLU A 88 2.77 -8.28 29.63
N ALA A 89 3.86 -9.00 29.35
CA ALA A 89 4.07 -10.37 29.84
C ALA A 89 3.90 -10.53 31.38
N PRO A 90 4.43 -9.64 32.24
CA PRO A 90 4.24 -9.73 33.69
C PRO A 90 2.80 -9.53 34.18
N LEU A 91 1.91 -8.95 33.35
CA LEU A 91 0.53 -8.67 33.74
C LEU A 91 -0.40 -9.88 33.62
N THR A 92 0.08 -10.93 32.94
CA THR A 92 -0.71 -12.16 32.72
C THR A 92 -1.03 -12.92 34.01
N ASP A 93 -0.31 -12.67 35.10
CA ASP A 93 -0.54 -13.24 36.43
C ASP A 93 -1.52 -12.42 37.29
N GLY A 94 -2.31 -11.52 36.68
CA GLY A 94 -3.31 -10.69 37.36
C GLY A 94 -2.72 -9.44 38.03
N GLY A 95 -1.55 -8.99 37.58
CA GLY A 95 -0.94 -7.74 38.01
C GLY A 95 -1.50 -6.53 37.26
N SER A 96 -1.15 -5.34 37.74
CA SER A 96 -1.36 -4.07 37.06
C SER A 96 -0.03 -3.31 36.96
N GLN A 97 0.13 -2.49 35.92
CA GLN A 97 1.31 -1.63 35.79
C GLN A 97 0.91 -0.20 35.42
N PRO A 98 1.50 0.82 36.07
CA PRO A 98 1.23 2.20 35.71
C PRO A 98 1.75 2.51 34.31
N LEU A 99 0.90 3.12 33.49
CA LEU A 99 1.24 3.53 32.12
C LEU A 99 2.06 4.83 32.02
N GLY A 100 2.34 5.45 33.17
CA GLY A 100 3.00 6.76 33.22
C GLY A 100 2.06 7.93 32.87
N VAL A 101 0.77 7.68 32.69
CA VAL A 101 -0.27 8.71 32.55
C VAL A 101 -1.13 8.80 33.81
N THR A 102 -1.78 9.94 34.00
CA THR A 102 -2.54 10.26 35.21
C THR A 102 -3.84 10.97 34.84
N THR A 103 -4.89 10.76 35.60
CA THR A 103 -6.18 11.44 35.44
C THR A 103 -6.60 12.13 36.73
N THR A 104 -7.31 13.25 36.64
CA THR A 104 -8.00 13.87 37.78
C THR A 104 -9.50 13.54 37.78
N ASP A 105 -9.98 12.89 36.71
CA ASP A 105 -11.37 12.47 36.53
C ASP A 105 -11.47 10.95 36.78
N LEU A 106 -12.25 10.58 37.79
CA LEU A 106 -12.49 9.19 38.20
C LEU A 106 -13.76 8.60 37.59
N GLU A 107 -14.67 9.45 37.10
CA GLU A 107 -15.96 9.02 36.53
C GLU A 107 -15.84 8.69 35.03
N VAL A 108 -14.83 9.26 34.38
CA VAL A 108 -14.45 8.95 33.01
C VAL A 108 -13.52 7.74 33.05
N ASP A 109 -13.90 6.65 32.36
CA ASP A 109 -12.97 5.58 31.94
C ASP A 109 -11.67 6.29 31.54
N PRO A 110 -10.50 5.97 32.13
CA PRO A 110 -9.29 6.81 32.06
C PRO A 110 -8.85 7.17 30.65
N GLY A 111 -9.49 6.61 29.62
CA GLY A 111 -9.85 7.44 28.48
C GLY A 111 -8.61 7.90 27.75
N ILE A 112 -7.64 6.99 27.71
CA ILE A 112 -6.54 7.05 26.76
C ILE A 112 -7.24 7.24 25.43
N SER A 113 -7.21 8.47 24.92
CA SER A 113 -8.11 8.89 23.84
C SER A 113 -7.85 8.09 22.55
N ASP A 114 -6.73 7.38 22.52
CA ASP A 114 -6.35 6.41 21.51
C ASP A 114 -5.45 5.34 22.15
N PRO A 115 -6.02 4.26 22.74
CA PRO A 115 -5.20 3.19 23.29
C PRO A 115 -4.45 2.50 22.13
N PRO A 116 -3.15 2.22 22.27
CA PRO A 116 -2.33 1.76 21.16
C PRO A 116 -2.74 0.37 20.62
N TYR A 117 -3.48 -0.41 21.41
CA TYR A 117 -4.07 -1.69 21.06
C TYR A 117 -5.20 -2.02 22.04
N ARG A 118 -6.09 -2.92 21.62
CA ARG A 118 -7.20 -3.44 22.44
C ARG A 118 -6.92 -4.83 22.99
N PHE A 119 -6.09 -5.60 22.30
CA PHE A 119 -5.71 -6.95 22.69
C PHE A 119 -4.21 -7.16 22.61
N VAL A 120 -3.71 -8.14 23.36
CA VAL A 120 -2.33 -8.61 23.33
C VAL A 120 -2.32 -10.12 23.16
N LEU A 121 -1.52 -10.63 22.22
CA LEU A 121 -1.29 -12.06 22.05
C LEU A 121 0.01 -12.48 22.77
N LEU A 122 -0.10 -13.16 23.91
CA LEU A 122 1.06 -13.60 24.71
C LEU A 122 1.01 -15.10 24.90
N ASN A 123 2.10 -15.80 24.55
CA ASN A 123 2.23 -17.25 24.69
C ASN A 123 1.02 -18.03 24.10
N GLY A 124 0.47 -17.54 22.99
CA GLY A 124 -0.70 -18.13 22.34
C GLY A 124 -2.03 -17.92 23.08
N THR A 125 -2.09 -16.96 24.00
CA THR A 125 -3.35 -16.55 24.65
C THR A 125 -3.62 -15.09 24.32
N LEU A 126 -4.86 -14.79 23.94
CA LEU A 126 -5.32 -13.42 23.74
C LEU A 126 -5.79 -12.84 25.06
N TYR A 127 -5.30 -11.65 25.36
CA TYR A 127 -5.72 -10.87 26.52
C TYR A 127 -6.36 -9.59 26.03
N ARG A 128 -7.51 -9.26 26.60
CA ARG A 128 -8.10 -7.93 26.50
C ARG A 128 -7.32 -6.99 27.40
N THR A 129 -6.96 -5.84 26.85
CA THR A 129 -6.31 -4.77 27.60
C THR A 129 -7.38 -3.90 28.24
N THR A 130 -7.27 -3.67 29.54
CA THR A 130 -8.15 -2.80 30.32
C THR A 130 -7.33 -1.74 31.02
N TYR A 131 -7.91 -0.55 31.15
CA TYR A 131 -7.27 0.60 31.77
C TYR A 131 -8.09 1.02 32.97
N GLU A 132 -7.45 1.07 34.13
CA GLU A 132 -8.11 1.35 35.40
C GLU A 132 -7.39 2.49 36.12
N THR A 133 -8.16 3.35 36.78
CA THR A 133 -7.58 4.41 37.60
C THR A 133 -7.28 3.86 39.00
N ASN A 134 -6.02 3.94 39.44
CA ASN A 134 -5.64 3.54 40.78
C ASN A 134 -5.91 4.69 41.77
N GLU A 135 -7.14 4.69 42.30
CA GLU A 135 -7.60 5.66 43.30
C GLU A 135 -6.78 5.65 44.60
N SER A 136 -6.18 4.50 44.93
CA SER A 136 -5.37 4.34 46.15
C SER A 136 -4.00 5.01 46.05
N ALA A 137 -3.57 5.42 44.85
CA ALA A 137 -2.27 6.00 44.57
C ALA A 137 -2.34 7.48 44.18
N GLN A 138 -3.25 8.26 44.79
CA GLN A 138 -3.39 9.69 44.53
C GLN A 138 -2.07 10.44 44.75
N ARG A 139 -1.71 11.29 43.79
CA ARG A 139 -0.55 12.19 43.84
C ARG A 139 -0.88 13.48 44.59
N ALA A 140 0.17 14.20 44.99
CA ALA A 140 0.04 15.46 45.73
C ALA A 140 -0.72 16.58 44.98
N ASP A 141 -0.79 16.49 43.65
CA ASP A 141 -1.56 17.40 42.79
C ASP A 141 -3.03 17.00 42.61
N GLY A 142 -3.47 15.92 43.27
CA GLY A 142 -4.83 15.40 43.21
C GLY A 142 -5.08 14.43 42.05
N SER A 143 -4.08 14.15 41.20
CA SER A 143 -4.19 13.19 40.09
C SER A 143 -3.98 11.75 40.54
N TYR A 144 -4.55 10.80 39.80
CA TYR A 144 -4.48 9.37 40.04
C TYR A 144 -3.77 8.68 38.86
N PRO A 145 -2.85 7.74 39.10
CA PRO A 145 -2.22 6.99 38.02
C PRO A 145 -3.24 6.08 37.32
N VAL A 146 -3.07 5.95 36.01
CA VAL A 146 -3.78 4.95 35.21
C VAL A 146 -2.89 3.72 35.10
N GLU A 147 -3.47 2.57 35.38
CA GLU A 147 -2.83 1.27 35.30
C GLU A 147 -3.44 0.46 34.16
N VAL A 148 -2.60 -0.35 33.51
CA VAL A 148 -3.03 -1.34 32.55
C VAL A 148 -3.15 -2.70 33.23
N THR A 149 -4.19 -3.45 32.88
CA THR A 149 -4.43 -4.82 33.30
C THR A 149 -4.78 -5.68 32.08
N LEU A 150 -4.51 -6.98 32.19
CA LEU A 150 -4.79 -7.95 31.14
C LEU A 150 -5.80 -8.98 31.64
N SER A 151 -6.87 -9.19 30.86
CA SER A 151 -7.87 -10.22 31.14
C SER A 151 -7.94 -11.22 29.99
N PRO A 152 -7.88 -12.55 30.25
CA PRO A 152 -8.00 -13.55 29.19
C PRO A 152 -9.26 -13.35 28.34
N SER A 153 -9.13 -13.48 27.03
CA SER A 153 -10.22 -13.39 26.07
C SER A 153 -10.20 -14.57 25.11
N SER A 154 -11.37 -14.98 24.63
CA SER A 154 -11.43 -16.04 23.62
C SER A 154 -11.00 -15.51 22.25
N SER A 155 -10.39 -16.39 21.45
CA SER A 155 -9.93 -16.08 20.10
C SER A 155 -11.06 -15.52 19.23
N GLY A 156 -12.19 -16.22 19.15
CA GLY A 156 -13.33 -15.76 18.34
C GLY A 156 -13.92 -14.41 18.75
N VAL A 157 -14.01 -14.11 20.05
CA VAL A 157 -14.50 -12.79 20.50
C VAL A 157 -13.52 -11.70 20.13
N SER A 158 -12.23 -11.94 20.33
CA SER A 158 -11.17 -10.97 20.04
C SER A 158 -11.07 -10.73 18.53
N LEU A 159 -11.04 -11.79 17.73
CA LEU A 159 -10.95 -11.73 16.27
C LEU A 159 -12.15 -11.01 15.68
N HIS A 160 -13.37 -11.34 16.15
CA HIS A 160 -14.57 -10.61 15.74
C HIS A 160 -14.50 -9.12 16.11
N ALA A 161 -14.00 -8.79 17.31
CA ALA A 161 -13.97 -7.43 17.81
C ALA A 161 -12.97 -6.51 17.08
N VAL A 162 -11.90 -7.05 16.49
CA VAL A 162 -10.91 -6.28 15.73
C VAL A 162 -11.16 -6.29 14.23
N SER A 163 -12.06 -7.14 13.74
CA SER A 163 -12.31 -7.29 12.30
C SER A 163 -13.30 -6.25 11.79
N VAL A 164 -13.11 -5.84 10.54
CA VAL A 164 -14.00 -4.91 9.83
C VAL A 164 -14.98 -5.71 8.95
N PRO A 165 -16.29 -5.42 8.97
CA PRO A 165 -17.25 -6.08 8.09
C PRO A 165 -16.93 -5.87 6.60
N GLU A 166 -17.19 -6.88 5.75
CA GLU A 166 -17.02 -6.77 4.29
C GLU A 166 -17.75 -5.56 3.68
N GLY A 167 -18.90 -5.16 4.23
CA GLY A 167 -19.68 -4.03 3.75
C GLY A 167 -19.05 -2.66 3.99
N ASP A 168 -18.04 -2.57 4.87
CA ASP A 168 -17.40 -1.33 5.28
C ASP A 168 -16.05 -1.10 4.56
N VAL A 169 -15.60 -2.05 3.73
CA VAL A 169 -14.40 -1.93 2.91
C VAL A 169 -14.73 -1.71 1.43
N SER A 170 -13.75 -1.29 0.64
CA SER A 170 -13.96 -1.12 -0.80
C SER A 170 -14.26 -2.46 -1.49
N GLY A 171 -15.04 -2.44 -2.57
CA GLY A 171 -15.41 -3.65 -3.32
C GLY A 171 -14.23 -4.51 -3.77
N THR A 172 -13.08 -3.90 -4.11
CA THR A 172 -11.85 -4.64 -4.45
C THR A 172 -11.27 -5.39 -3.25
N ILE A 173 -11.30 -4.80 -2.06
CA ILE A 173 -10.80 -5.45 -0.83
C ILE A 173 -11.73 -6.56 -0.38
N ALA A 174 -13.04 -6.33 -0.46
CA ALA A 174 -14.06 -7.36 -0.26
C ALA A 174 -13.92 -8.52 -1.25
N GLU A 175 -13.59 -8.25 -2.51
CA GLU A 175 -13.31 -9.26 -3.53
C GLU A 175 -12.02 -10.04 -3.22
N ALA A 176 -10.93 -9.36 -2.85
CA ALA A 176 -9.69 -10.02 -2.45
C ALA A 176 -9.87 -10.90 -1.22
N ALA A 177 -10.64 -10.44 -0.23
CA ALA A 177 -10.98 -11.23 0.96
C ALA A 177 -11.74 -12.52 0.58
N ARG A 178 -12.72 -12.45 -0.33
CA ARG A 178 -13.50 -13.63 -0.73
C ARG A 178 -12.76 -14.61 -1.64
N ASN A 179 -11.97 -14.08 -2.57
CA ASN A 179 -11.40 -14.86 -3.67
C ASN A 179 -9.90 -15.12 -3.51
N GLY A 180 -9.28 -14.63 -2.43
CA GLY A 180 -7.83 -14.67 -2.22
C GLY A 180 -7.05 -13.58 -2.96
N VAL A 181 -7.59 -13.04 -4.06
CA VAL A 181 -6.91 -12.02 -4.88
C VAL A 181 -7.89 -11.07 -5.56
N ALA A 182 -7.50 -9.80 -5.69
CA ALA A 182 -8.18 -8.83 -6.56
C ALA A 182 -7.22 -7.80 -7.14
N THR A 183 -7.64 -7.12 -8.21
CA THR A 183 -6.85 -6.08 -8.88
C THR A 183 -7.66 -4.79 -9.03
N SER A 184 -6.97 -3.65 -9.09
CA SER A 184 -7.60 -2.36 -9.37
C SER A 184 -6.69 -1.43 -10.16
N LYS A 185 -7.29 -0.51 -10.91
CA LYS A 185 -6.57 0.57 -11.62
C LYS A 185 -6.22 1.75 -10.71
N SER A 186 -6.70 1.76 -9.48
CA SER A 186 -6.34 2.76 -8.47
C SER A 186 -6.04 2.10 -7.12
N ALA A 187 -5.12 2.72 -6.38
CA ALA A 187 -4.81 2.31 -5.01
C ALA A 187 -6.08 2.33 -4.16
N LYS A 188 -6.21 1.32 -3.31
CA LYS A 188 -7.31 1.15 -2.35
C LYS A 188 -6.73 1.20 -0.96
N ASP A 189 -7.47 1.85 -0.07
CA ASP A 189 -7.17 1.80 1.34
C ASP A 189 -7.45 0.40 1.86
N VAL A 190 -6.43 -0.21 2.47
CA VAL A 190 -6.50 -1.59 2.99
C VAL A 190 -6.50 -1.48 4.50
N PRO A 191 -7.54 -1.99 5.19
CA PRO A 191 -7.55 -1.94 6.64
C PRO A 191 -6.36 -2.70 7.22
N SER A 192 -5.85 -2.21 8.36
CA SER A 192 -4.78 -2.89 9.11
C SER A 192 -5.27 -4.12 9.87
N THR A 193 -6.57 -4.41 9.82
CA THR A 193 -7.25 -5.50 10.51
C THR A 193 -7.92 -6.48 9.52
N PRO A 194 -8.31 -7.69 9.98
CA PRO A 194 -8.97 -8.65 9.11
C PRO A 194 -10.36 -8.19 8.65
N VAL A 195 -10.75 -8.63 7.47
CA VAL A 195 -12.10 -8.45 6.92
C VAL A 195 -12.95 -9.65 7.32
N ALA A 196 -14.06 -9.38 8.01
CA ALA A 196 -15.04 -10.39 8.38
C ALA A 196 -16.00 -10.66 7.21
N LEU A 197 -16.02 -11.91 6.75
CA LEU A 197 -16.93 -12.43 5.73
C LEU A 197 -18.12 -13.15 6.38
N GLN A 198 -19.06 -13.60 5.55
CA GLN A 198 -20.19 -14.41 6.02
C GLN A 198 -19.72 -15.76 6.58
N GLY A 199 -20.30 -16.18 7.71
CA GLY A 199 -19.99 -17.47 8.32
C GLY A 199 -18.80 -17.46 9.28
N ASN A 200 -18.44 -16.29 9.83
CA ASN A 200 -17.32 -16.11 10.78
C ASN A 200 -15.96 -16.51 10.20
N THR A 201 -15.76 -16.27 8.90
CA THR A 201 -14.45 -16.38 8.26
C THR A 201 -13.80 -15.00 8.19
N TYR A 202 -12.49 -14.94 8.42
CA TYR A 202 -11.75 -13.68 8.55
C TYR A 202 -10.54 -13.72 7.63
N HIS A 203 -10.33 -12.67 6.85
CA HIS A 203 -9.22 -12.60 5.90
C HIS A 203 -8.42 -11.33 6.08
N ARG A 204 -7.10 -11.47 6.24
CA ARG A 204 -6.19 -10.33 6.22
C ARG A 204 -5.82 -10.04 4.77
N VAL A 205 -6.29 -8.91 4.26
CA VAL A 205 -5.95 -8.42 2.91
C VAL A 205 -4.71 -7.54 3.00
N PHE A 206 -3.78 -7.65 2.06
CA PHE A 206 -2.60 -6.78 1.96
C PHE A 206 -2.26 -6.48 0.49
N PRO A 207 -1.65 -5.33 0.20
CA PRO A 207 -1.13 -5.06 -1.13
C PRO A 207 0.09 -5.96 -1.39
N VAL A 208 0.15 -6.54 -2.58
CA VAL A 208 1.39 -7.14 -3.09
C VAL A 208 2.14 -6.02 -3.79
N GLU A 209 3.40 -5.80 -3.41
CA GLU A 209 4.26 -4.66 -3.78
C GLU A 209 3.92 -3.92 -5.09
N GLU A 210 3.99 -2.59 -5.00
CA GLU A 210 3.69 -1.59 -6.03
C GLU A 210 4.27 -1.93 -7.41
N PRO A 211 3.57 -1.56 -8.51
CA PRO A 211 4.02 -1.86 -9.86
C PRO A 211 5.46 -1.38 -10.05
N SER A 212 6.33 -2.36 -10.26
CA SER A 212 7.78 -2.31 -10.51
C SER A 212 8.36 -0.92 -10.77
N GLU A 213 9.51 -0.65 -10.16
CA GLU A 213 10.47 0.41 -10.51
C GLU A 213 10.80 0.51 -12.02
N GLY A 214 10.30 -0.40 -12.87
CA GLY A 214 10.32 -0.34 -14.33
C GLY A 214 9.76 0.97 -14.92
N LEU A 215 8.93 1.72 -14.20
CA LEU A 215 8.50 3.06 -14.63
C LEU A 215 9.67 4.07 -14.71
N THR A 216 10.73 3.91 -13.92
CA THR A 216 11.93 4.76 -14.05
C THR A 216 12.76 4.39 -15.28
N GLN A 217 12.88 3.10 -15.63
CA GLN A 217 13.55 2.66 -16.86
C GLN A 217 12.76 3.02 -18.12
N VAL A 218 11.43 2.85 -18.12
CA VAL A 218 10.56 3.24 -19.22
C VAL A 218 10.53 4.77 -19.38
N GLY A 219 10.49 5.51 -18.26
CA GLY A 219 10.59 6.98 -18.26
C GLY A 219 11.91 7.47 -18.86
N GLN A 220 13.05 6.85 -18.50
CA GLN A 220 14.35 7.15 -19.10
C GLN A 220 14.38 6.81 -20.60
N ALA A 221 13.90 5.63 -21.00
CA ALA A 221 13.84 5.23 -22.41
C ALA A 221 12.98 6.18 -23.25
N LEU A 222 11.81 6.60 -22.74
CA LEU A 222 10.94 7.59 -23.37
C LEU A 222 11.62 8.96 -23.52
N PHE A 223 12.42 9.36 -22.54
CA PHE A 223 13.19 10.60 -22.61
C PHE A 223 14.23 10.56 -23.74
N PHE A 224 14.97 9.45 -23.88
CA PHE A 224 15.92 9.27 -24.99
C PHE A 224 15.23 9.21 -26.35
N VAL A 225 14.07 8.56 -26.44
CA VAL A 225 13.24 8.52 -27.65
C VAL A 225 12.79 9.92 -28.08
N ALA A 226 12.30 10.73 -27.13
CA ALA A 226 11.91 12.11 -27.41
C ALA A 226 13.11 12.98 -27.83
N ALA A 227 14.26 12.83 -27.17
CA ALA A 227 15.49 13.55 -27.52
C ALA A 227 15.96 13.20 -28.94
N PHE A 228 15.90 11.92 -29.34
CA PHE A 228 16.19 11.50 -30.71
C PHE A 228 15.22 12.12 -31.73
N GLY A 229 13.93 12.20 -31.39
CA GLY A 229 12.92 12.88 -32.21
C GLY A 229 13.27 14.36 -32.46
N VAL A 230 13.70 15.07 -31.42
CA VAL A 230 14.13 16.48 -31.53
C VAL A 230 15.39 16.62 -32.40
N ILE A 231 16.40 15.77 -32.22
CA ILE A 231 17.62 15.78 -33.04
C ILE A 231 17.29 15.55 -34.52
N LEU A 232 16.40 14.61 -34.81
CA LEU A 232 15.91 14.33 -36.17
C LEU A 232 15.23 15.56 -36.78
N LEU A 233 14.34 16.21 -36.02
CA LEU A 233 13.65 17.43 -36.45
C LEU A 233 14.62 18.59 -36.73
N ILE A 234 15.64 18.78 -35.90
CA ILE A 234 16.71 19.76 -36.12
C ILE A 234 17.50 19.42 -37.39
N SER A 235 17.82 18.15 -37.61
CA SER A 235 18.58 17.73 -38.80
C SER A 235 17.81 17.98 -40.10
N VAL A 236 16.52 17.69 -40.12
CA VAL A 236 15.64 17.89 -41.29
C VAL A 236 15.40 19.38 -41.52
N SER A 237 15.14 20.17 -40.47
CA SER A 237 14.93 21.61 -40.60
C SER A 237 16.18 22.37 -41.08
N ARG A 238 17.38 21.96 -40.64
CA ARG A 238 18.65 22.49 -41.18
C ARG A 238 18.83 22.13 -42.65
N LYS A 239 18.48 20.91 -43.05
CA LYS A 239 18.58 20.47 -44.45
C LYS A 239 17.65 21.23 -45.38
N ILE A 240 16.42 21.51 -44.94
CA ILE A 240 15.45 22.30 -45.68
C ILE A 240 15.92 23.75 -45.80
N ARG A 241 16.43 24.36 -44.71
CA ARG A 241 17.00 25.72 -44.75
C ARG A 241 18.16 25.83 -45.74
N VAL A 242 19.07 24.85 -45.74
CA VAL A 242 20.21 24.83 -46.67
C VAL A 242 19.77 24.68 -48.13
N ASN A 243 18.77 23.85 -48.43
CA ASN A 243 18.25 23.73 -49.79
C ASN A 243 17.51 24.99 -50.27
N VAL A 244 16.79 25.68 -49.37
CA VAL A 244 16.11 26.94 -49.73
C VAL A 244 17.10 28.07 -49.98
N ASP A 245 18.21 28.15 -49.22
CA ASP A 245 19.26 29.16 -49.46
C ASP A 245 20.09 28.88 -50.73
N VAL A 246 20.32 27.61 -51.07
CA VAL A 246 21.08 27.23 -52.28
C VAL A 246 20.27 27.50 -53.55
N ASP A 247 18.95 27.29 -53.56
CA ASP A 247 18.09 27.64 -54.71
C ASP A 247 17.98 29.16 -54.88
N TYR A 248 17.95 29.94 -53.79
CA TYR A 248 17.90 31.41 -53.87
C TYR A 248 19.19 32.06 -54.40
N GLN A 249 20.32 31.36 -54.38
CA GLN A 249 21.61 31.83 -54.92
C GLN A 249 21.85 31.38 -56.37
N ALA A 250 21.06 30.46 -56.92
CA ALA A 250 21.20 29.99 -58.30
C ALA A 250 20.43 30.84 -59.33
N GLU A 251 19.61 31.79 -58.88
CA GLU A 251 18.83 32.72 -59.73
C GLU A 251 19.36 34.17 -59.74
N ARG A 252 20.63 34.41 -59.37
CA ARG A 252 21.30 35.71 -59.56
C ARG A 252 22.44 35.65 -60.56
#